data_AF-A0A9E4GWA7-F1
#
_entry.id   AF-A0A9E4GWA7-F1
#
_cell.length_a   1.000
_cell.length_b   1.000
_cell.length_c   1.000
_cell.angle_alpha   90.00
_cell.angle_beta   90.00
_cell.angle_gamma   90.00
#
_symmetry.space_group_name_H-M   'P 1'
#
loop_
_entity.id
_entity.type
_entity.pdbx_description
1 polymer ?
#
loop_
_entity_poly.entity_id
_entity_poly.type
_entity_poly.pdbx_seq_one_letter_code
_entity_poly.pdbx_strand_id
1 'polypeptide(L)' 'MVLGFHLYVTGDEKWNRPFDMIRNGADTFSWTHTGIAECLFSQLAKRPEGVHCENTKIWPM' A
#
# COMPACT_ATOMS: atom_id res chain seq x y z
N MET A 1 -3.91 1.84 6.44
CA MET A 1 -4.14 1.13 7.73
C MET A 1 -5.59 0.70 7.95
N VAL A 2 -6.60 1.54 7.71
CA VAL A 2 -8.03 1.22 7.98
C VAL A 2 -8.50 -0.10 7.34
N LEU A 3 -8.08 -0.39 6.10
CA LEU A 3 -8.51 -1.61 5.39
C LEU A 3 -7.86 -2.90 5.92
N GLY A 4 -6.66 -2.81 6.51
CA GLY A 4 -6.05 -3.93 7.23
C GLY A 4 -6.79 -4.22 8.54
N PHE A 5 -7.19 -3.17 9.27
CA PHE A 5 -8.04 -3.31 10.45
C PHE A 5 -9.43 -3.86 10.12
N HIS A 6 -10.03 -3.42 9.01
CA HIS A 6 -11.30 -3.96 8.54
C HIS A 6 -11.20 -5.47 8.29
N LEU A 7 -10.19 -5.91 7.52
CA LEU A 7 -9.96 -7.34 7.27
C LEU A 7 -9.76 -8.12 8.57
N TYR A 8 -8.98 -7.58 9.52
CA TYR A 8 -8.74 -8.24 10.81
C TYR A 8 -10.02 -8.39 11.65
N VAL A 9 -10.88 -7.37 11.69
CA VAL A 9 -12.09 -7.37 12.52
C VAL A 9 -13.24 -8.14 11.87
N THR A 10 -13.41 -8.04 10.55
CA THR A 10 -14.57 -8.60 9.86
C THR A 10 -14.29 -9.91 9.15
N GLY A 11 -13.01 -10.24 8.90
CA GLY A 11 -12.62 -11.35 8.03
C GLY A 11 -13.01 -11.15 6.55
N ASP A 12 -13.53 -9.97 6.18
CA ASP A 12 -14.04 -9.71 4.84
C ASP A 12 -12.91 -9.34 3.87
N GLU A 13 -12.59 -10.27 2.99
CA GLU A 13 -11.59 -10.12 1.93
C GLU A 13 -12.09 -9.32 0.71
N LYS A 14 -13.35 -8.87 0.69
CA LYS A 14 -13.93 -8.10 -0.43
C LYS A 14 -13.02 -6.98 -0.91
N TRP A 15 -12.35 -6.30 0.02
CA TRP A 15 -11.47 -5.17 -0.26
C TRP A 15 -10.02 -5.56 -0.52
N ASN A 16 -9.62 -6.80 -0.28
CA ASN A 16 -8.25 -7.29 -0.52
C ASN A 16 -8.08 -7.97 -1.90
N ARG A 17 -9.14 -8.00 -2.72
CA ARG A 17 -9.05 -8.56 -4.08
C ARG A 17 -8.01 -7.81 -4.92
N PRO A 18 -7.27 -8.51 -5.80
CA PRO A 18 -6.34 -7.87 -6.71
C PRO A 18 -7.06 -6.82 -7.56
N PHE A 19 -6.43 -5.65 -7.70
CA PHE A 19 -6.89 -4.60 -8.60
C PHE A 19 -5.73 -4.11 -9.44
N ASP A 20 -6.04 -3.72 -10.66
CA ASP A 20 -5.06 -3.30 -11.64
C ASP A 20 -4.76 -1.81 -11.47
N MET A 21 -3.48 -1.50 -11.26
CA MET A 21 -2.98 -0.14 -11.18
C MET A 21 -2.21 0.18 -12.45
N ILE A 22 -2.71 1.17 -13.19
CA ILE A 22 -2.08 1.65 -14.41
C ILE A 22 -0.91 2.56 -14.02
N ARG A 23 0.31 2.20 -14.42
CA ARG A 23 1.51 3.00 -14.16
C ARG A 23 1.69 4.09 -15.20
N ASN A 24 1.69 3.73 -16.49
CA ASN A 24 1.99 4.64 -17.62
C ASN A 24 1.20 4.27 -18.90
N GLY A 25 -0.01 3.74 -18.77
CA GLY A 25 -0.88 3.34 -19.90
C GLY A 25 -0.49 2.05 -20.63
N ALA A 26 0.82 1.75 -20.73
CA ALA A 26 1.33 0.49 -21.32
C ALA A 26 1.61 -0.60 -20.26
N ASP A 27 2.05 -0.19 -19.06
CA ASP A 27 2.36 -1.11 -17.97
C ASP A 27 1.26 -1.07 -16.89
N THR A 28 0.64 -2.23 -16.67
CA THR A 28 -0.35 -2.44 -15.60
C THR A 28 0.21 -3.47 -14.62
N PHE A 29 0.14 -3.16 -13.33
CA PHE A 29 0.54 -4.07 -12.26
C PHE A 29 -0.66 -4.37 -11.38
N SER A 30 -0.84 -5.63 -11.00
CA SER A 30 -1.90 -6.02 -10.08
C SER A 30 -1.42 -5.87 -8.64
N TRP A 31 -2.20 -5.16 -7.82
CA TRP A 31 -1.93 -4.93 -6.40
C TRP A 31 -3.06 -5.49 -5.54
N THR A 32 -2.71 -5.96 -4.35
CA THR A 32 -3.66 -6.22 -3.27
C THR A 32 -3.48 -5.16 -2.17
N HIS A 33 -4.51 -4.93 -1.36
CA HIS A 33 -4.40 -4.01 -0.23
C HIS A 33 -3.33 -4.44 0.79
N THR A 34 -3.19 -5.75 0.98
CA THR A 34 -2.11 -6.36 1.77
C THR A 34 -0.73 -6.07 1.19
N GLY A 35 -0.54 -6.23 -0.12
CA GLY A 35 0.73 -5.90 -0.79
C GLY A 35 1.12 -4.42 -0.68
N ILE A 36 0.13 -3.51 -0.72
CA ILE A 36 0.37 -2.08 -0.47
C ILE A 36 0.84 -1.85 0.97
N ALA A 37 0.21 -2.49 1.94
CA ALA A 37 0.60 -2.36 3.34
C ALA A 37 2.03 -2.88 3.59
N GLU A 38 2.40 -4.01 2.99
CA GLU A 38 3.77 -4.56 3.04
C GLU A 38 4.80 -3.61 2.40
N CYS A 39 4.45 -3.00 1.27
CA CYS A 39 5.29 -2.00 0.61
C CYS A 39 5.53 -0.78 1.51
N LEU A 40 4.47 -0.24 2.12
CA LEU A 40 4.57 0.90 3.04
C LEU A 40 5.38 0.54 4.30
N PHE A 41 5.14 -0.64 4.87
CA PHE A 41 5.90 -1.14 6.02
C PHE A 41 7.39 -1.30 5.68
N SER A 42 7.71 -1.85 4.51
CA SER A 42 9.08 -2.00 4.04
C SER A 42 9.78 -0.66 3.84
N GLN A 43 9.06 0.39 3.41
CA GLN A 43 9.59 1.74 3.30
C GLN A 43 9.90 2.32 4.69
N LEU A 44 8.94 2.24 5.62
CA LEU A 44 9.10 2.72 6.99
C LEU A 44 10.24 1.98 7.73
N ALA A 45 10.37 0.67 7.55
CA ALA A 45 11.43 -0.13 8.17
C ALA A 45 12.83 0.28 7.67
N LYS A 46 12.95 0.73 6.42
CA LYS A 46 14.22 1.22 5.84
C LYS A 46 14.50 2.68 6.16
N ARG A 47 13.45 3.47 6.34
CA ARG A 47 13.47 4.92 6.57
C ARG A 47 12.48 5.24 7.69
N PRO A 48 12.93 5.24 8.96
CA PRO A 48 12.09 5.58 10.10
C PRO A 48 11.47 6.98 10.00
N GLU A 49 12.05 7.85 9.16
CA GLU A 49 11.55 9.20 8.87
C GLU A 49 10.15 9.20 8.24
N GLY A 50 9.77 8.11 7.55
CA GLY A 50 8.43 7.93 7.00
C GLY A 50 8.40 7.29 5.62
N VAL A 51 7.19 7.13 5.09
CA VAL A 51 6.95 6.60 3.74
C VAL A 51 7.11 7.70 2.68
N HIS A 52 7.44 7.30 1.46
CA HIS A 52 7.53 8.25 0.35
C HIS A 52 6.14 8.68 -0.13
N CYS A 53 6.00 9.98 -0.38
CA CYS A 53 4.89 10.56 -1.13
C CYS A 53 5.34 10.87 -2.56
N GLU A 54 5.24 12.14 -3.00
CA GLU A 54 5.66 12.55 -4.34
C GLU A 54 7.19 12.47 -4.49
N ASN A 55 7.69 11.99 -5.64
CA ASN A 55 9.10 12.11 -6.02
C ASN A 55 10.10 11.73 -4.92
N THR A 56 9.82 10.65 -4.18
CA THR A 56 10.61 10.15 -3.03
C THR A 56 10.71 11.09 -1.82
N LYS A 57 9.92 12.15 -1.76
CA LYS A 57 9.86 13.05 -0.60
C LYS A 57 9.20 12.33 0.58
N ILE A 58 9.86 12.39 1.73
CA ILE A 58 9.33 11.95 3.02
C ILE A 58 8.84 13.19 3.75
N TRP A 59 7.59 13.15 4.20
CA TRP A 59 7.03 14.19 5.06
C TRP A 59 6.96 13.62 6.47
N PRO A 60 7.71 14.19 7.43
CA PRO A 60 7.64 13.75 8.82
C PRO A 60 6.22 13.99 9.35
N MET A 61 5.70 12.99 10.06
CA MET A 61 4.41 13.05 10.76
C MET A 61 4.54 13.72 12.11
#